data_AF-A0A7X3ZNT7-F1
#
_entry.id   AF-A0A7X3ZNT7-F1
#
_cell.length_a   1.000
_cell.length_b   1.000
_cell.length_c   1.000
_cell.angle_alpha   90.00
_cell.angle_beta   90.00
_cell.angle_gamma   90.00
#
_symmetry.space_group_name_H-M   'P 1'
#
loop_
_entity.id
_entity.type
_entity.pdbx_description
1 polymer ?
#
loop_
_entity_poly.entity_id
_entity_poly.type
_entity_poly.pdbx_seq_one_letter_code
_entity_poly.pdbx_strand_id
1 'polypeptide(L)'
;MQKIIDPYIVNQIAHNLFGDRYIIIYGNTIQFHNHCYHVRTIDTDGHPHKGCYYLEDANTNLAMWDDVEFAPQGSYGVIFEPETGEIIDCEPRR
;
A
#
# COMPACT_ATOMS: atom_id res chain seq x y z
N MET A 1 15.65 7.05 7.94
CA MET A 1 15.96 7.20 6.50
C MET A 1 14.93 6.36 5.76
N GLN A 2 14.05 6.97 4.97
CA GLN A 2 13.02 6.22 4.25
C GLN A 2 13.73 5.31 3.23
N LYS A 3 13.52 4.00 3.31
CA LYS A 3 14.05 3.08 2.29
C LYS A 3 13.54 3.55 0.94
N ILE A 4 14.44 3.64 -0.04
CA ILE A 4 14.04 3.91 -1.43
C ILE A 4 13.29 2.65 -1.89
N ILE A 5 11.99 2.80 -2.14
CA ILE A 5 11.15 1.75 -2.73
C ILE A 5 11.35 1.82 -4.23
N ASP A 6 11.59 0.68 -4.87
CA ASP A 6 11.76 0.60 -6.31
C ASP A 6 10.51 1.13 -7.03
N PRO A 7 10.62 2.14 -7.91
CA PRO A 7 9.50 2.65 -8.69
C PRO A 7 8.75 1.58 -9.48
N TYR A 8 9.44 0.51 -9.92
CA TYR A 8 8.81 -0.62 -10.58
C TYR A 8 7.81 -1.31 -9.64
N ILE A 9 8.17 -1.52 -8.38
CA ILE A 9 7.29 -2.16 -7.38
C ILE A 9 6.10 -1.27 -7.04
N VAL A 10 6.30 0.04 -6.95
CA VAL A 10 5.19 1.00 -6.76
C VAL A 10 4.20 0.90 -7.92
N ASN A 11 4.71 0.76 -9.15
CA ASN A 11 3.87 0.57 -10.34
C ASN A 11 3.11 -0.78 -10.29
N GLN A 12 3.77 -1.87 -9.91
CA GLN A 12 3.10 -3.17 -9.76
C GLN A 12 2.00 -3.13 -8.69
N ILE A 13 2.26 -2.54 -7.52
CA ILE A 13 1.25 -2.38 -6.46
C ILE A 13 0.01 -1.64 -7.00
N ALA A 14 0.23 -0.53 -7.71
CA ALA A 14 -0.86 0.25 -8.28
C ALA A 14 -1.69 -0.58 -9.27
N HIS A 15 -1.06 -1.31 -10.18
CA HIS A 15 -1.77 -2.14 -11.16
C HIS A 15 -2.45 -3.35 -10.53
N ASN A 16 -1.84 -4.00 -9.55
CA ASN A 16 -2.41 -5.17 -8.87
C ASN A 16 -3.66 -4.81 -8.05
N LEU A 17 -3.70 -3.62 -7.45
CA LEU A 17 -4.87 -3.17 -6.69
C LEU A 17 -5.91 -2.45 -7.56
N PHE A 18 -5.45 -1.53 -8.43
CA PHE A 18 -6.34 -0.63 -9.15
C PHE A 18 -6.58 -1.02 -10.61
N GLY A 19 -5.89 -2.03 -11.16
CA GLY A 19 -6.03 -2.45 -12.55
C GLY A 19 -5.65 -1.36 -13.55
N ASP A 20 -6.36 -1.30 -14.68
CA ASP A 20 -6.12 -0.33 -15.77
C ASP A 20 -6.83 1.01 -15.57
N ARG A 21 -7.21 1.34 -14.33
CA ARG A 21 -7.88 2.62 -14.02
C ARG A 21 -6.90 3.79 -14.16
N TYR A 22 -7.45 5.01 -14.28
CA TYR A 22 -6.61 6.21 -14.33
C TYR A 22 -5.91 6.42 -12.98
N ILE A 23 -4.61 6.18 -12.97
CA ILE A 23 -3.73 6.26 -11.81
C ILE A 23 -2.55 7.16 -12.16
N ILE A 24 -2.15 8.03 -11.23
CA ILE A 24 -0.92 8.82 -11.37
C ILE A 24 0.10 8.30 -10.35
N ILE A 25 1.32 8.03 -10.80
CA ILE A 25 2.40 7.53 -9.92
C ILE A 25 3.56 8.51 -9.94
N TYR A 26 4.00 8.91 -8.75
CA TYR A 26 5.15 9.81 -8.56
C TYR A 26 5.99 9.34 -7.37
N GLY A 27 7.17 8.79 -7.66
CA GLY A 27 8.04 8.19 -6.64
C GLY A 27 7.33 7.03 -5.93
N ASN A 28 7.19 7.11 -4.61
CA ASN A 28 6.44 6.14 -3.80
C ASN A 28 4.98 6.55 -3.56
N THR A 29 4.45 7.50 -4.32
CA THR A 29 3.08 8.00 -4.19
C THR A 29 2.22 7.55 -5.36
N ILE A 30 1.02 7.07 -5.05
CA ILE A 30 0.00 6.66 -6.00
C ILE A 30 -1.22 7.54 -5.77
N GLN A 31 -1.67 8.28 -6.79
CA GLN A 31 -2.91 9.03 -6.74
C GLN A 31 -3.99 8.29 -7.52
N PHE A 32 -5.11 8.04 -6.85
CA PHE A 32 -6.27 7.36 -7.40
C PHE A 32 -7.54 8.03 -6.88
N HIS A 33 -8.44 8.42 -7.79
CA HIS A 33 -9.57 9.30 -7.50
C HIS A 33 -9.13 10.57 -6.72
N ASN A 34 -9.69 10.77 -5.53
CA ASN A 34 -9.43 11.93 -4.66
C ASN A 34 -8.40 11.62 -3.56
N HIS A 35 -7.72 10.47 -3.64
CA HIS A 35 -6.78 10.01 -2.63
C HIS A 35 -5.36 9.96 -3.16
N CYS A 36 -4.43 10.29 -2.28
CA CYS A 36 -2.99 10.12 -2.50
C CYS A 36 -2.50 9.10 -1.47
N TYR A 37 -1.98 7.99 -1.95
CA TYR A 37 -1.45 6.90 -1.14
C TYR A 37 0.07 6.91 -1.18
N HIS A 38 0.71 6.77 -0.03
CA HIS A 38 2.12 6.47 0.07
C HIS A 38 2.32 4.96 0.20
N VAL A 39 3.17 4.39 -0.64
CA VAL A 39 3.70 3.05 -0.40
C VAL A 39 4.63 3.13 0.80
N ARG A 40 4.30 2.37 1.84
CA ARG A 40 5.01 2.30 3.12
C ARG A 40 5.44 0.87 3.41
N THR A 41 6.42 0.73 4.28
CA THR A 41 6.89 -0.57 4.76
C THR A 41 6.32 -0.84 6.15
N ILE A 42 5.83 -2.05 6.37
CA ILE A 42 5.45 -2.53 7.70
C ILE A 42 6.73 -2.67 8.54
N ASP A 43 6.89 -1.84 9.56
CA ASP A 43 8.08 -1.84 10.43
C ASP A 43 7.78 -2.27 11.88
N THR A 44 6.53 -2.64 12.18
CA THR A 44 6.16 -3.12 13.51
C THR A 44 6.92 -4.38 13.89
N ASP A 45 7.59 -4.33 15.04
CA ASP A 45 8.36 -5.45 15.57
C ASP A 45 7.46 -6.66 15.85
N GLY A 46 7.90 -7.84 15.39
CA GLY A 46 7.16 -9.09 15.57
C GLY A 46 5.95 -9.25 14.65
N HIS A 47 5.66 -8.29 13.76
CA HIS A 47 4.58 -8.44 12.79
C HIS A 47 4.90 -9.55 11.78
N PRO A 48 3.95 -10.47 11.46
CA PRO A 48 4.20 -11.56 10.51
C PRO A 48 4.69 -11.08 9.14
N HIS A 49 4.21 -9.92 8.72
CA HIS A 49 4.53 -9.28 7.43
C HIS A 49 5.54 -8.13 7.54
N LYS A 50 6.38 -8.10 8.59
CA LYS A 50 7.42 -7.06 8.72
C LYS A 50 8.30 -7.03 7.46
N GLY A 51 8.46 -5.84 6.88
CA GLY A 51 9.19 -5.63 5.62
C GLY A 51 8.31 -5.59 4.38
N CYS A 52 7.06 -6.07 4.45
CA CYS A 52 6.08 -5.98 3.35
C CYS A 52 5.57 -4.55 3.18
N TYR A 53 4.89 -4.30 2.06
CA TYR A 53 4.36 -2.98 1.74
C TYR A 53 2.87 -2.86 2.00
N TYR A 54 2.43 -1.63 2.25
CA TYR A 54 1.01 -1.25 2.32
C TYR A 54 0.82 0.17 1.77
N LEU A 55 -0.43 0.53 1.48
CA LEU A 55 -0.81 1.87 1.03
C LEU A 55 -1.39 2.67 2.18
N GLU A 56 -0.73 3.75 2.57
CA GLU A 56 -1.20 4.70 3.58
C GLU A 56 -1.77 5.95 2.91
N ASP A 57 -3.02 6.32 3.17
CA ASP A 57 -3.59 7.56 2.67
C ASP A 57 -2.97 8.78 3.33
N ALA A 58 -2.51 9.73 2.52
CA ALA A 58 -1.76 10.90 2.95
C ALA A 58 -2.57 11.89 3.80
N ASN A 59 -3.92 11.84 3.73
CA ASN A 59 -4.78 12.76 4.45
C ASN A 59 -5.21 12.20 5.81
N THR A 60 -5.41 10.89 5.90
CA THR A 60 -5.98 10.21 7.08
C THR A 60 -4.96 9.39 7.86
N ASN A 61 -3.82 9.05 7.24
CA ASN A 61 -2.85 8.07 7.75
C ASN A 61 -3.44 6.68 8.00
N LEU A 62 -4.57 6.37 7.35
CA LEU A 62 -5.17 5.04 7.40
C LEU A 62 -4.67 4.20 6.22
N ALA A 63 -4.55 2.90 6.46
CA ALA A 63 -4.17 1.97 5.41
C ALA A 63 -5.37 1.66 4.50
N MET A 64 -5.13 1.55 3.20
CA MET A 64 -6.14 1.16 2.22
C MET A 64 -6.48 -0.31 2.37
N TRP A 65 -7.76 -0.67 2.53
CA TRP A 65 -8.18 -2.06 2.71
C TRP A 65 -8.72 -2.72 1.43
N ASP A 66 -9.44 -1.94 0.63
CA ASP A 66 -9.86 -2.26 -0.73
C ASP A 66 -10.00 -0.94 -1.51
N ASP A 67 -10.60 -0.92 -2.70
CA ASP A 67 -10.71 0.29 -3.52
C ASP A 67 -11.76 1.32 -3.05
N VAL A 68 -12.45 1.08 -1.94
CA VAL A 68 -13.50 1.94 -1.37
C VAL A 68 -13.39 2.17 0.14
N GLU A 69 -12.75 1.27 0.89
CA GLU A 69 -12.68 1.27 2.35
C GLU A 69 -11.25 1.39 2.89
N PHE A 70 -11.14 2.06 4.04
CA PHE A 70 -9.91 2.12 4.83
C PHE A 70 -9.94 1.07 5.94
N ALA A 71 -8.76 0.53 6.24
CA ALA A 71 -8.57 -0.31 7.39
C ALA A 71 -8.69 0.52 8.69
N PRO A 72 -9.13 -0.09 9.80
CA PRO A 72 -9.10 0.54 11.11
C PRO A 72 -7.69 1.00 11.49
N GLN A 73 -7.62 2.02 12.34
CA GLN A 73 -6.34 2.53 12.82
C GLN A 73 -5.49 1.40 13.44
N GLY A 74 -4.21 1.34 13.04
CA GLY A 74 -3.26 0.33 13.50
C GLY A 74 -3.25 -0.96 12.69
N SER A 75 -4.12 -1.11 11.69
CA SER A 75 -4.08 -2.21 10.71
C SER A 75 -3.38 -1.77 9.41
N TYR A 76 -2.89 -2.74 8.64
CA TYR A 76 -2.13 -2.46 7.41
C TYR A 76 -2.94 -2.58 6.11
N GLY A 77 -4.23 -2.87 6.16
CA GLY A 77 -5.05 -2.93 4.95
C GLY A 77 -4.53 -4.02 4.00
N VAL A 78 -4.45 -3.73 2.70
CA VAL A 78 -3.84 -4.65 1.73
C VAL A 78 -2.33 -4.69 1.91
N ILE A 79 -1.78 -5.90 2.00
CA ILE A 79 -0.35 -6.16 2.19
C ILE A 79 0.24 -6.70 0.88
N PHE A 80 1.33 -6.06 0.44
CA PHE A 80 2.00 -6.35 -0.82
C PHE A 80 3.40 -6.92 -0.61
N GLU A 81 3.76 -7.92 -1.40
CA GLU A 81 5.10 -8.51 -1.40
C GLU A 81 6.14 -7.52 -1.96
N PRO A 82 7.28 -7.28 -1.27
CA PRO A 82 8.28 -6.31 -1.70
C PRO A 82 8.95 -6.59 -3.05
N GLU A 83 9.08 -7.86 -3.42
CA GLU A 83 9.79 -8.30 -4.61
C GLU A 83 8.93 -8.27 -5.88
N THR A 84 7.62 -8.41 -5.73
CA THR A 84 6.68 -8.59 -6.86
C THR A 84 5.60 -7.51 -6.90
N GLY A 85 5.27 -6.89 -5.77
CA GLY A 85 4.11 -6.03 -5.61
C GLY A 85 2.77 -6.79 -5.60
N GLU A 86 2.78 -8.12 -5.51
CA GLU A 86 1.58 -8.95 -5.44
C GLU A 86 0.88 -8.80 -4.08
N ILE A 87 -0.44 -8.91 -4.08
CA ILE A 87 -1.24 -8.93 -2.85
C ILE A 87 -1.07 -10.30 -2.19
N ILE A 88 -0.54 -10.32 -0.97
CA ILE A 88 -0.25 -11.56 -0.22
C ILE A 88 -1.13 -11.74 1.02
N ASP A 89 -1.67 -10.65 1.58
CA ASP A 89 -2.58 -10.70 2.72
C ASP A 89 -3.40 -9.40 2.84
N CYS A 90 -4.35 -9.39 3.77
CA CYS A 90 -5.07 -8.18 4.17
C CYS A 90 -5.37 -8.14 5.67
N GLU A 91 -5.40 -6.92 6.23
CA GLU A 91 -5.66 -6.67 7.64
C GLU A 91 -6.66 -5.52 7.87
N PRO A 92 -7.71 -5.74 8.67
CA PRO A 92 -8.08 -7.00 9.31
C PRO A 92 -8.60 -8.02 8.29
N ARG A 93 -8.46 -9.32 8.60
CA ARG A 93 -9.14 -10.38 7.85
C ARG A 93 -10.62 -10.38 8.24
N ARG A 94 -11.52 -10.46 7.25
CA ARG A 94 -12.95 -10.70 7.47
C ARG A 94 -13.24 -12.17 7.73
#